data_AF-A0A227JC85-F1
#
_entry.id   AF-A0A227JC85-F1
#
_cell.length_a   1.000
_cell.length_b   1.000
_cell.length_c   1.000
_cell.angle_alpha   90.00
_cell.angle_beta   90.00
_cell.angle_gamma   90.00
#
_symmetry.space_group_name_H-M   'P 1'
#
loop_
_entity.id
_entity.type
_entity.pdbx_description
1 polymer ?
#
loop_
_entity_poly.entity_id
_entity_poly.type
_entity_poly.pdbx_seq_one_letter_code
_entity_poly.pdbx_strand_id
1 'polypeptide(L)'
;MIREKEIYSYIVAFIAMLAMSIAIYLLASEDDAENTRVFNRENFVEKEIELNPKNFSNTHKIDVEIDKVNLEIVKMSSDLERMSLEYAELVEEMEVIKSNLDWLNKTTAFGAYTRVMLQALPQTIKMESLQDYRSQVNIRTYEISKAIRAVSQSQEERLIATERIDLEKLQQLNSLYKALSNQIETLIVVSGDYSLALAEARDFLKERQVWTYSNAPIWKNIFNLDTKKLFGVTSPIRFITQNIELDKVRISLIYLVAFTMILLFLNRWSRLKLDLVSQRQKKVFGNPLKDSFSNSIIVLAITFVASSILPVFFFTCVWFLDFNWVRYPSILYDQIMIASCALLWSVGFLYHLSRKQGMLELHFRWSKEMCHTIHYRIRIIMFPLLITLVCFYFFRLTAQENDAEILRILYLLVVGLLFVLYKSVLNLGDVNDHLPAFFQSGVGFFVIYYSLLGSFFVVIGMAMLGLYVGSWKILVLQQLNVFALIGVFLVYQL
;
A
#
# COMPACT_ATOMS: atom_id res chain seq x y z
N MET A 1 -39.73 -14.44 -16.58
CA MET A 1 -38.45 -14.97 -17.10
C MET A 1 -37.42 -13.92 -17.51
N ILE A 2 -37.77 -12.75 -18.08
CA ILE A 2 -36.76 -11.73 -18.45
C ILE A 2 -36.19 -10.99 -17.23
N ARG A 3 -37.01 -10.78 -16.18
CA ARG A 3 -36.64 -10.05 -14.96
C ARG A 3 -35.68 -10.79 -14.01
N GLU A 4 -35.61 -12.13 -14.07
CA GLU A 4 -34.68 -12.91 -13.24
C GLU A 4 -33.25 -12.91 -13.81
N LYS A 5 -33.09 -12.88 -15.13
CA LYS A 5 -31.76 -12.82 -15.77
C LYS A 5 -31.05 -11.48 -15.52
N GLU A 6 -31.80 -10.39 -15.40
CA GLU A 6 -31.25 -9.07 -15.08
C GLU A 6 -30.73 -9.03 -13.63
N ILE A 7 -31.47 -9.59 -12.68
CA ILE A 7 -31.06 -9.64 -11.26
C ILE A 7 -29.77 -10.46 -11.09
N TYR A 8 -29.64 -11.60 -11.79
CA TYR A 8 -28.39 -12.38 -11.79
C TYR A 8 -27.22 -11.60 -12.39
N SER A 9 -27.45 -10.81 -13.45
CA SER A 9 -26.42 -9.96 -14.04
C SER A 9 -25.97 -8.83 -13.09
N TYR A 10 -26.89 -8.24 -12.32
CA TYR A 10 -26.56 -7.23 -11.32
C TYR A 10 -25.80 -7.82 -10.13
N ILE A 11 -26.16 -9.01 -9.67
CA ILE A 11 -25.46 -9.71 -8.58
C ILE A 11 -24.04 -10.11 -9.03
N VAL A 12 -23.88 -10.62 -10.26
CA VAL A 12 -22.56 -10.98 -10.80
C VAL A 12 -21.68 -9.75 -11.01
N ALA A 13 -22.24 -8.63 -11.52
CA ALA A 13 -21.50 -7.38 -11.65
C ALA A 13 -21.12 -6.78 -10.29
N PHE A 14 -21.99 -6.91 -9.28
CA PHE A 14 -21.72 -6.47 -7.90
C PHE A 14 -20.62 -7.30 -7.24
N ILE A 15 -20.64 -8.63 -7.42
CA ILE A 15 -19.59 -9.53 -6.92
C ILE A 15 -18.26 -9.27 -7.65
N ALA A 16 -18.28 -9.02 -8.96
CA ALA A 16 -17.09 -8.66 -9.73
C ALA A 16 -16.51 -7.28 -9.30
N MET A 17 -17.36 -6.31 -8.98
CA MET A 17 -16.96 -5.02 -8.41
C MET A 17 -16.30 -5.18 -7.04
N LEU A 18 -16.90 -5.98 -6.16
CA LEU A 18 -16.35 -6.28 -4.84
C LEU A 18 -15.02 -7.01 -4.97
N ALA A 19 -14.93 -8.00 -5.86
CA ALA A 19 -13.70 -8.73 -6.12
C ALA A 19 -12.60 -7.85 -6.70
N MET A 20 -12.90 -6.94 -7.65
CA MET A 20 -11.90 -5.99 -8.16
C MET A 20 -11.50 -4.94 -7.12
N SER A 21 -12.44 -4.43 -6.31
CA SER A 21 -12.12 -3.47 -5.25
C SER A 21 -11.31 -4.12 -4.13
N ILE A 22 -11.58 -5.37 -3.79
CA ILE A 22 -10.80 -6.19 -2.85
C ILE A 22 -9.45 -6.54 -3.46
N ALA A 23 -9.38 -6.90 -4.74
CA ALA A 23 -8.12 -7.19 -5.43
C ALA A 23 -7.23 -5.95 -5.55
N ILE A 24 -7.79 -4.77 -5.82
CA ILE A 24 -7.05 -3.50 -5.82
C ILE A 24 -6.62 -3.11 -4.41
N TYR A 25 -7.45 -3.39 -3.39
CA TYR A 25 -7.08 -3.19 -1.98
C TYR A 25 -5.98 -4.16 -1.52
N LEU A 26 -6.01 -5.41 -1.98
CA LEU A 26 -5.00 -6.44 -1.70
C LEU A 26 -3.70 -6.19 -2.48
N LEU A 27 -3.77 -5.84 -3.76
CA LEU A 27 -2.64 -5.43 -4.60
C LEU A 27 -1.99 -4.12 -4.12
N ALA A 28 -2.74 -3.26 -3.42
CA ALA A 28 -2.20 -2.08 -2.76
C ALA A 28 -1.71 -2.36 -1.32
N SER A 29 -1.92 -3.57 -0.80
CA SER A 29 -1.53 -3.97 0.56
C SER A 29 -0.24 -4.78 0.64
N GLU A 30 0.44 -5.00 -0.48
CA GLU A 30 1.55 -5.95 -0.57
C GLU A 30 2.64 -5.41 -1.52
N ASP A 31 3.26 -4.29 -1.15
CA ASP A 31 4.59 -3.94 -1.66
C ASP A 31 5.63 -4.59 -0.73
N ASP A 32 5.81 -5.89 -0.92
CA ASP A 32 6.98 -6.66 -0.48
C ASP A 32 8.15 -6.34 -1.42
N ALA A 33 8.71 -5.14 -1.30
CA ALA A 33 10.02 -4.88 -1.85
C ALA A 33 10.75 -3.86 -0.98
N GLU A 34 11.95 -4.25 -0.56
CA GLU A 34 12.98 -3.37 0.00
C GLU A 34 12.90 -3.06 1.50
N ASN A 35 13.23 -4.08 2.31
CA ASN A 35 14.15 -3.86 3.43
C ASN A 35 14.99 -5.11 3.70
N THR A 36 16.07 -5.21 2.95
CA THR A 36 17.09 -6.25 3.03
C THR A 36 18.01 -6.02 4.23
N ARG A 37 17.57 -6.36 5.44
CA ARG A 37 18.52 -6.89 6.44
C ARG A 37 18.72 -8.36 6.15
N VAL A 38 19.52 -8.58 5.12
CA VAL A 38 19.95 -9.90 4.66
C VAL A 38 20.83 -10.46 5.77
N PHE A 39 20.33 -11.51 6.44
CA PHE A 39 21.21 -12.54 6.97
C PHE A 39 22.01 -13.07 5.77
N ASN A 40 23.11 -12.38 5.46
CA ASN A 40 23.97 -12.72 4.33
C ASN A 40 24.83 -13.88 4.81
N ARG A 41 24.24 -15.07 4.78
CA ARG A 41 24.98 -16.33 4.87
C ARG A 41 25.27 -16.79 3.45
N GLU A 42 26.09 -15.99 2.77
CA GLU A 42 26.77 -16.45 1.56
C GLU A 42 27.60 -17.70 1.90
N ASN A 43 27.38 -18.74 1.09
CA ASN A 43 28.36 -19.74 0.71
C ASN A 43 28.86 -20.71 1.79
N PHE A 44 27.96 -21.50 2.39
CA PHE A 44 28.39 -22.83 2.86
C PHE A 44 28.00 -23.98 1.93
N VAL A 45 26.90 -23.87 1.17
CA VAL A 45 26.17 -25.10 0.78
C VAL A 45 26.26 -25.45 -0.70
N GLU A 46 26.61 -24.50 -1.59
CA GLU A 46 26.60 -24.80 -3.02
C GLU A 46 27.83 -25.60 -3.50
N LYS A 47 28.85 -25.80 -2.64
CA LYS A 47 30.11 -26.45 -3.04
C LYS A 47 30.34 -27.87 -2.52
N GLU A 48 29.46 -28.41 -1.67
CA GLU A 48 29.68 -29.74 -1.04
C GLU A 48 28.68 -30.83 -1.45
N ILE A 49 27.80 -30.58 -2.42
CA ILE A 49 26.93 -31.61 -3.02
C ILE A 49 27.71 -32.49 -4.04
N GLU A 50 28.99 -32.76 -3.79
CA GLU A 50 29.68 -33.88 -4.44
C GLU A 50 29.64 -35.08 -3.49
N LEU A 51 28.71 -36.00 -3.79
CA LEU A 51 28.65 -37.33 -3.20
C LEU A 51 30.01 -38.03 -3.32
N ASN A 52 30.84 -37.98 -2.27
CA ASN A 52 32.05 -38.78 -2.22
C ASN A 52 32.25 -39.39 -0.82
N PRO A 53 32.13 -40.73 -0.68
CA PRO A 53 32.39 -41.43 0.59
C PRO A 53 33.83 -41.27 1.10
N LYS A 54 34.74 -40.67 0.31
CA LYS A 54 36.10 -40.29 0.73
C LYS A 54 36.18 -39.06 1.64
N ASN A 55 35.11 -38.28 1.81
CA ASN A 55 35.15 -37.08 2.67
C ASN A 55 35.24 -37.39 4.18
N PHE A 56 34.81 -38.58 4.62
CA PHE A 56 34.87 -39.00 6.02
C PHE A 56 36.17 -39.72 6.43
N SER A 57 37.14 -39.84 5.50
CA SER A 57 38.43 -40.49 5.76
C SER A 57 39.48 -39.55 6.38
N ASN A 58 39.20 -38.25 6.46
CA ASN A 58 40.13 -37.25 6.99
C ASN A 58 39.64 -36.71 8.33
N THR A 59 40.20 -37.26 9.42
CA THR A 59 39.86 -36.90 10.80
C THR A 59 39.96 -35.39 11.07
N HIS A 60 40.88 -34.67 10.42
CA HIS A 60 41.01 -33.21 10.58
C HIS A 60 39.82 -32.43 9.99
N LYS A 61 39.22 -32.92 8.89
CA LYS A 61 38.03 -32.29 8.31
C LYS A 61 36.80 -32.46 9.21
N ILE A 62 36.67 -33.61 9.87
CA ILE A 62 35.60 -33.89 10.83
C ILE A 62 35.72 -32.99 12.05
N ASP A 63 36.92 -32.79 12.58
CA ASP A 63 37.15 -31.91 13.73
C ASP A 63 36.77 -30.44 13.41
N VAL A 64 37.10 -29.95 12.21
CA VAL A 64 36.67 -28.61 11.74
C VAL A 64 35.15 -28.52 11.56
N GLU A 65 34.49 -29.57 11.07
CA GLU A 65 33.03 -29.63 10.95
C GLU A 65 32.36 -29.62 12.32
N ILE A 66 32.90 -30.35 13.31
CA ILE A 66 32.43 -30.35 14.70
C ILE A 66 32.48 -28.94 15.30
N ASP A 67 33.63 -28.26 15.19
CA ASP A 67 33.80 -26.90 15.72
C ASP A 67 32.82 -25.93 15.07
N LYS A 68 32.61 -26.08 13.76
CA LYS A 68 31.64 -25.27 13.03
C LYS A 68 30.22 -25.51 13.52
N VAL A 69 29.78 -26.76 13.62
CA VAL A 69 28.42 -27.12 14.10
C VAL A 69 28.21 -26.61 15.53
N ASN A 70 29.21 -26.74 16.41
CA ASN A 70 29.14 -26.18 17.76
C ASN A 70 28.93 -24.66 17.76
N LEU A 71 29.63 -23.92 16.91
CA LEU A 71 29.41 -22.48 16.76
C LEU A 71 28.00 -22.16 16.24
N GLU A 72 27.45 -22.99 15.34
CA GLU A 72 26.08 -22.82 14.83
C GLU A 72 25.02 -23.08 15.90
N ILE A 73 25.20 -24.12 16.73
CA ILE A 73 24.36 -24.40 17.89
C ILE A 73 24.34 -23.20 18.85
N VAL A 74 25.50 -22.67 19.21
CA VAL A 74 25.59 -21.51 20.12
C VAL A 74 24.89 -20.29 19.51
N LYS A 75 25.08 -20.07 18.21
CA LYS A 75 24.41 -18.97 17.51
C LYS A 75 22.89 -19.14 17.51
N MET A 76 22.38 -20.34 17.20
CA MET A 76 20.93 -20.60 17.19
C MET A 76 20.31 -20.49 18.57
N SER A 77 21.02 -20.94 19.60
CA SER A 77 20.56 -20.75 20.98
C SER A 77 20.43 -19.26 21.34
N SER A 78 21.39 -18.43 20.92
CA SER A 78 21.34 -16.98 21.12
C SER A 78 20.21 -16.32 20.32
N ASP A 79 20.03 -16.72 19.05
CA ASP A 79 18.94 -16.23 18.20
C ASP A 79 17.57 -16.64 18.77
N LEU A 80 17.44 -17.86 19.31
CA LEU A 80 16.24 -18.35 19.97
C LEU A 80 15.93 -17.56 21.25
N GLU A 81 16.92 -17.37 22.11
CA GLU A 81 16.76 -16.58 23.34
C GLU A 81 16.27 -15.17 23.01
N ARG A 82 16.95 -14.51 22.07
CA ARG A 82 16.57 -13.18 21.60
C ARG A 82 15.13 -13.14 21.04
N MET A 83 14.77 -14.07 20.15
CA MET A 83 13.40 -14.12 19.60
C MET A 83 12.36 -14.39 20.66
N SER A 84 12.66 -15.26 21.64
CA SER A 84 11.74 -15.56 22.74
C SER A 84 11.50 -14.34 23.65
N LEU A 85 12.52 -13.50 23.84
CA LEU A 85 12.41 -12.25 24.58
C LEU A 85 11.57 -11.22 23.80
N GLU A 86 11.88 -11.01 22.50
CA GLU A 86 11.10 -10.09 21.64
C GLU A 86 9.62 -10.53 21.55
N TYR A 87 9.36 -11.84 21.50
CA TYR A 87 8.01 -12.39 21.54
C TYR A 87 7.30 -12.11 22.87
N ALA A 88 7.96 -12.40 24.00
CA ALA A 88 7.38 -12.18 25.32
C ALA A 88 7.07 -10.70 25.58
N GLU A 89 8.00 -9.81 25.21
CA GLU A 89 7.82 -8.35 25.29
C GLU A 89 6.63 -7.89 24.45
N LEU A 90 6.52 -8.33 23.19
CA LEU A 90 5.40 -7.96 22.33
C LEU A 90 4.05 -8.42 22.90
N VAL A 91 3.97 -9.65 23.42
CA VAL A 91 2.74 -10.21 24.00
C VAL A 91 2.37 -9.44 25.27
N GLU A 92 3.32 -9.16 26.15
CA GLU A 92 3.11 -8.41 27.38
C GLU A 92 2.64 -6.98 27.08
N GLU A 93 3.33 -6.26 26.19
CA GLU A 93 2.93 -4.92 25.77
C GLU A 93 1.51 -4.91 25.20
N MET A 94 1.18 -5.91 24.37
CA MET A 94 -0.15 -6.00 23.77
C MET A 94 -1.23 -6.36 24.78
N GLU A 95 -0.94 -7.21 25.76
CA GLU A 95 -1.85 -7.51 26.85
C GLU A 95 -2.11 -6.28 27.73
N VAL A 96 -1.07 -5.51 28.04
CA VAL A 96 -1.18 -4.25 28.77
C VAL A 96 -2.03 -3.24 28.01
N ILE A 97 -1.83 -3.10 26.69
CA ILE A 97 -2.64 -2.19 25.87
C ILE A 97 -4.09 -2.65 25.78
N LYS A 98 -4.33 -3.96 25.61
CA LYS A 98 -5.68 -4.54 25.53
C LYS A 98 -6.43 -4.39 26.86
N SER A 99 -5.77 -4.59 28.00
CA SER A 99 -6.39 -4.44 29.33
C SER A 99 -6.70 -2.99 29.69
N ASN A 100 -5.92 -2.05 29.15
CA ASN A 100 -6.03 -0.61 29.39
C ASN A 100 -6.78 0.16 28.29
N LEU A 101 -7.39 -0.55 27.35
CA LEU A 101 -7.92 0.02 26.12
C LEU A 101 -8.97 1.13 26.37
N ASP A 102 -9.90 0.92 27.29
CA ASP A 102 -11.02 1.84 27.52
C ASP A 102 -10.59 3.25 27.95
N TRP A 103 -9.50 3.37 28.69
CA TRP A 103 -8.97 4.68 29.09
C TRP A 103 -7.99 5.23 28.07
N LEU A 104 -7.15 4.38 27.46
CA LEU A 104 -6.21 4.76 26.39
C LEU A 104 -6.95 5.40 25.21
N ASN A 105 -8.11 4.84 24.86
CA ASN A 105 -8.94 5.28 23.75
C ASN A 105 -9.47 6.71 23.87
N LYS A 106 -9.55 7.24 25.09
CA LYS A 106 -10.04 8.60 25.35
C LYS A 106 -8.93 9.64 25.20
N THR A 107 -7.68 9.21 25.02
CA THR A 107 -6.50 10.07 25.06
C THR A 107 -5.89 10.22 23.68
N THR A 108 -5.51 11.45 23.29
CA THR A 108 -4.89 11.72 21.99
C THR A 108 -3.46 11.18 21.87
N ALA A 109 -2.75 11.06 23.00
CA ALA A 109 -1.41 10.49 23.06
C ALA A 109 -1.37 9.02 22.62
N PHE A 110 -2.46 8.26 22.81
CA PHE A 110 -2.54 6.87 22.37
C PHE A 110 -2.56 6.75 20.84
N GLY A 111 -3.19 7.69 20.13
CA GLY A 111 -3.14 7.71 18.66
C GLY A 111 -1.73 7.94 18.10
N ALA A 112 -0.93 8.80 18.75
CA ALA A 112 0.47 9.01 18.38
C ALA A 112 1.32 7.77 18.71
N TYR A 113 1.15 7.20 19.90
CA TYR A 113 1.86 6.00 20.34
C TYR A 113 1.60 4.79 19.43
N THR A 114 0.33 4.51 19.10
CA THR A 114 -0.02 3.41 18.18
C THR A 114 0.62 3.56 16.80
N ARG A 115 0.77 4.79 16.29
CA ARG A 115 1.47 5.05 15.02
C ARG A 115 2.96 4.73 15.11
N VAL A 116 3.62 5.17 16.17
CA VAL A 116 5.05 4.90 16.39
C VAL A 116 5.28 3.40 16.57
N MET A 117 4.43 2.74 17.36
CA MET A 117 4.51 1.30 17.58
C MET A 117 4.34 0.54 16.26
N LEU A 118 3.31 0.89 15.47
CA LEU A 118 3.07 0.27 14.16
C LEU A 118 4.26 0.44 13.19
N GLN A 119 5.00 1.55 13.29
CA GLN A 119 6.21 1.81 12.50
C GLN A 119 7.44 1.07 13.04
N ALA A 120 7.51 0.83 14.35
CA ALA A 120 8.62 0.13 15.00
C ALA A 120 8.53 -1.40 14.83
N LEU A 121 7.32 -1.95 14.66
CA LEU A 121 7.12 -3.38 14.46
C LEU A 121 7.90 -3.88 13.22
N PRO A 122 8.64 -5.00 13.32
CA PRO A 122 9.31 -5.59 12.17
C PRO A 122 8.31 -5.93 11.06
N GLN A 123 8.74 -5.88 9.79
CA GLN A 123 7.83 -6.03 8.64
C GLN A 123 7.51 -7.50 8.36
N THR A 124 8.54 -8.34 8.24
CA THR A 124 8.39 -9.78 8.00
C THR A 124 9.55 -10.56 8.63
N ILE A 125 9.26 -11.78 9.09
CA ILE A 125 10.27 -12.75 9.52
C ILE A 125 10.43 -13.74 8.36
N LYS A 126 11.64 -13.86 7.81
CA LYS A 126 11.91 -14.77 6.68
C LYS A 126 11.94 -16.22 7.16
N MET A 127 10.78 -16.87 7.15
CA MET A 127 10.63 -18.29 7.52
C MET A 127 11.19 -19.25 6.46
N GLU A 128 11.15 -18.87 5.18
CA GLU A 128 11.58 -19.72 4.05
C GLU A 128 13.06 -20.13 4.17
N SER A 129 13.93 -19.19 4.50
CA SER A 129 15.36 -19.48 4.70
C SER A 129 15.65 -20.43 5.88
N LEU A 130 14.79 -20.47 6.90
CA LEU A 130 14.96 -21.39 8.03
C LEU A 130 14.52 -22.81 7.67
N GLN A 131 13.45 -22.95 6.88
CA GLN A 131 12.98 -24.25 6.38
C GLN A 131 13.99 -24.87 5.40
N ASP A 132 14.59 -24.07 4.52
CA ASP A 132 15.64 -24.53 3.61
C ASP A 132 16.85 -25.03 4.39
N TYR A 133 17.27 -24.29 5.41
CA TYR A 133 18.39 -24.68 6.25
C TYR A 133 18.10 -25.96 7.06
N ARG A 134 16.88 -26.11 7.60
CA ARG A 134 16.42 -27.36 8.23
C ARG A 134 16.54 -28.55 7.28
N SER A 135 16.11 -28.38 6.03
CA SER A 135 16.18 -29.45 5.02
C SER A 135 17.64 -29.91 4.79
N GLN A 136 18.57 -28.97 4.74
CA GLN A 136 20.00 -29.24 4.55
C GLN A 136 20.61 -29.99 5.75
N VAL A 137 20.28 -29.57 6.98
CA VAL A 137 20.73 -30.25 8.21
C VAL A 137 20.20 -31.69 8.26
N ASN A 138 18.95 -31.91 7.85
CA ASN A 138 18.36 -33.25 7.81
C ASN A 138 19.00 -34.14 6.74
N ILE A 139 19.32 -33.60 5.56
CA ILE A 139 20.08 -34.31 4.52
C ILE A 139 21.46 -34.71 5.05
N ARG A 140 22.19 -33.78 5.69
CA ARG A 140 23.51 -34.05 6.24
C ARG A 140 23.49 -35.10 7.36
N THR A 141 22.47 -35.03 8.23
CA THR A 141 22.23 -36.04 9.28
C THR A 141 22.02 -37.44 8.68
N TYR A 142 21.28 -37.53 7.56
CA TYR A 142 21.06 -38.78 6.86
C TYR A 142 22.36 -39.33 6.25
N GLU A 143 23.18 -38.48 5.64
CA GLU A 143 24.50 -38.86 5.09
C GLU A 143 25.42 -39.43 6.17
N ILE A 144 25.53 -38.74 7.31
CA ILE A 144 26.34 -39.20 8.45
C ILE A 144 25.80 -40.52 8.99
N SER A 145 24.48 -40.65 9.14
CA SER A 145 23.84 -41.89 9.59
C SER A 145 24.03 -43.04 8.60
N LYS A 146 24.16 -42.76 7.31
CA LYS A 146 24.51 -43.77 6.29
C LYS A 146 25.99 -44.16 6.39
N ALA A 147 26.88 -43.19 6.59
CA ALA A 147 28.31 -43.44 6.78
C ALA A 147 28.58 -44.29 8.03
N ILE A 148 27.95 -43.98 9.16
CA ILE A 148 28.04 -44.77 10.40
C ILE A 148 27.61 -46.22 10.16
N ARG A 149 26.49 -46.43 9.44
CA ARG A 149 26.00 -47.78 9.10
C ARG A 149 26.97 -48.54 8.19
N ALA A 150 27.56 -47.88 7.20
CA ALA A 150 28.56 -48.48 6.32
C ALA A 150 29.82 -48.93 7.09
N VAL A 151 30.34 -48.08 8.00
CA VAL A 151 31.50 -48.39 8.84
C VAL A 151 31.20 -49.53 9.83
N SER A 152 30.00 -49.53 10.41
CA SER A 152 29.56 -50.59 11.35
C SER A 152 29.40 -51.95 10.67
N GLN A 153 28.99 -51.98 9.39
CA GLN A 153 28.86 -53.21 8.60
C GLN A 153 30.23 -53.75 8.13
N SER A 154 31.22 -52.89 7.87
CA SER A 154 32.59 -53.32 7.56
C SER A 154 33.38 -53.83 8.78
N GLN A 155 32.91 -53.54 9.99
CA GLN A 155 33.60 -53.83 11.25
C GLN A 155 33.54 -55.31 11.70
N GLU A 156 32.79 -56.16 10.99
CA GLU A 156 32.72 -57.59 11.29
C GLU A 156 34.02 -58.35 10.93
N GLU A 157 34.99 -57.73 10.22
CA GLU A 157 36.16 -58.46 9.71
C GLU A 157 37.58 -57.93 10.00
N ARG A 158 37.82 -56.78 10.65
CA ARG A 158 39.17 -56.42 11.18
C ARG A 158 39.13 -55.17 12.07
N LEU A 159 39.79 -55.23 13.22
CA LEU A 159 39.87 -54.13 14.19
C LEU A 159 41.23 -53.43 14.09
N ILE A 160 41.28 -52.25 13.45
CA ILE A 160 42.39 -51.30 13.57
C ILE A 160 41.93 -50.16 14.51
N ALA A 161 42.76 -49.80 15.50
CA ALA A 161 42.43 -48.78 16.51
C ALA A 161 42.05 -47.41 15.93
N THR A 162 42.56 -47.07 14.74
CA THR A 162 42.25 -45.83 14.01
C THR A 162 40.77 -45.76 13.58
N GLU A 163 40.19 -46.86 13.11
CA GLU A 163 38.78 -46.89 12.66
C GLU A 163 37.77 -46.76 13.80
N ARG A 164 38.16 -47.13 15.04
CA ARG A 164 37.34 -46.91 16.24
C ARG A 164 37.24 -45.43 16.61
N ILE A 165 38.34 -44.69 16.47
CA ILE A 165 38.40 -43.26 16.74
C ILE A 165 37.54 -42.49 15.72
N ASP A 166 37.54 -42.93 14.47
CA ASP A 166 36.70 -42.32 13.42
C ASP A 166 35.19 -42.60 13.64
N LEU A 167 34.82 -43.79 14.13
CA LEU A 167 33.42 -44.10 14.45
C LEU A 167 32.89 -43.26 15.64
N GLU A 168 33.68 -43.09 16.69
CA GLU A 168 33.30 -42.28 17.87
C GLU A 168 33.10 -40.81 17.48
N LYS A 169 33.99 -40.24 16.67
CA LYS A 169 33.86 -38.87 16.14
C LYS A 169 32.64 -38.70 15.22
N LEU A 170 32.32 -39.70 14.39
CA LEU A 170 31.11 -39.68 13.57
C LEU A 170 29.83 -39.77 14.42
N GLN A 171 29.83 -40.57 15.49
CA GLN A 171 28.72 -40.63 16.44
C GLN A 171 28.55 -39.30 17.19
N GLN A 172 29.65 -38.65 17.60
CA GLN A 172 29.63 -37.32 18.19
C GLN A 172 29.05 -36.29 17.22
N LEU A 173 29.51 -36.26 15.96
CA LEU A 173 29.00 -35.35 14.94
C LEU A 173 27.50 -35.58 14.68
N ASN A 174 27.05 -36.83 14.61
CA ASN A 174 25.63 -37.16 14.46
C ASN A 174 24.78 -36.67 15.64
N SER A 175 25.31 -36.76 16.86
CA SER A 175 24.63 -36.23 18.05
C SER A 175 24.50 -34.70 18.03
N LEU A 176 25.53 -34.00 17.56
CA LEU A 176 25.52 -32.53 17.41
C LEU A 176 24.55 -32.08 16.34
N TYR A 177 24.51 -32.73 15.18
CA TYR A 177 23.51 -32.41 14.14
C TYR A 177 22.08 -32.70 14.58
N LYS A 178 21.84 -33.73 15.39
CA LYS A 178 20.52 -33.96 16.01
C LYS A 178 20.14 -32.86 17.00
N ALA A 179 21.09 -32.41 17.83
CA ALA A 179 20.88 -31.28 18.73
C ALA A 179 20.59 -29.99 17.96
N LEU A 180 21.35 -29.72 16.89
CA LEU A 180 21.14 -28.60 15.97
C LEU A 180 19.76 -28.67 15.31
N SER A 181 19.36 -29.83 14.79
CA SER A 181 18.04 -30.05 14.19
C SER A 181 16.92 -29.72 15.18
N ASN A 182 17.01 -30.20 16.43
CA ASN A 182 16.04 -29.87 17.46
C ASN A 182 15.97 -28.37 17.79
N GLN A 183 17.11 -27.68 17.83
CA GLN A 183 17.14 -26.22 18.04
C GLN A 183 16.49 -25.46 16.88
N ILE A 184 16.72 -25.88 15.64
CA ILE A 184 16.08 -25.30 14.45
C ILE A 184 14.56 -25.49 14.52
N GLU A 185 14.07 -26.68 14.90
CA GLU A 185 12.63 -26.91 15.07
C GLU A 185 12.03 -25.96 16.11
N THR A 186 12.68 -25.83 17.28
CA THR A 186 12.19 -24.92 18.32
C THR A 186 12.21 -23.46 17.85
N LEU A 187 13.24 -23.06 17.10
CA LEU A 187 13.34 -21.71 16.54
C LEU A 187 12.25 -21.45 15.48
N ILE A 188 11.95 -22.44 14.64
CA ILE A 188 10.87 -22.36 13.64
C ILE A 188 9.51 -22.19 14.33
N VAL A 189 9.25 -22.94 15.40
CA VAL A 189 7.99 -22.81 16.15
C VAL A 189 7.88 -21.42 16.77
N VAL A 190 8.90 -20.96 17.52
CA VAL A 190 8.90 -19.65 18.17
C VAL A 190 8.80 -18.51 17.15
N SER A 191 9.51 -18.60 16.03
CA SER A 191 9.42 -17.59 14.97
C SER A 191 8.07 -17.60 14.25
N GLY A 192 7.43 -18.77 14.14
CA GLY A 192 6.06 -18.91 13.65
C GLY A 192 5.05 -18.23 14.58
N ASP A 193 5.10 -18.55 15.87
CA ASP A 193 4.24 -17.94 16.90
C ASP A 193 4.46 -16.43 16.99
N TYR A 194 5.71 -15.98 16.93
CA TYR A 194 6.04 -14.55 16.89
C TYR A 194 5.50 -13.87 15.64
N SER A 195 5.59 -14.49 14.46
CA SER A 195 5.04 -13.94 13.23
C SER A 195 3.52 -13.79 13.28
N LEU A 196 2.82 -14.74 13.92
CA LEU A 196 1.38 -14.71 14.11
C LEU A 196 0.98 -13.61 15.10
N ALA A 197 1.68 -13.52 16.24
CA ALA A 197 1.46 -12.45 17.23
C ALA A 197 1.73 -11.06 16.63
N LEU A 198 2.75 -10.93 15.78
CA LEU A 198 3.08 -9.71 15.06
C LEU A 198 1.96 -9.30 14.09
N ALA A 199 1.39 -10.27 13.35
CA ALA A 199 0.26 -10.03 12.46
C ALA A 199 -0.99 -9.59 13.24
N GLU A 200 -1.32 -10.28 14.34
CA GLU A 200 -2.45 -9.92 15.20
C GLU A 200 -2.28 -8.53 15.81
N ALA A 201 -1.09 -8.23 16.36
CA ALA A 201 -0.76 -6.93 16.91
C ALA A 201 -0.91 -5.83 15.85
N ARG A 202 -0.42 -6.07 14.64
CA ARG A 202 -0.51 -5.14 13.53
C ARG A 202 -1.96 -4.88 13.12
N ASP A 203 -2.77 -5.91 12.99
CA ASP A 203 -4.17 -5.78 12.59
C ASP A 203 -4.99 -5.07 13.66
N PHE A 204 -4.77 -5.43 14.94
CA PHE A 204 -5.36 -4.74 16.08
C PHE A 204 -4.99 -3.26 16.11
N LEU A 205 -3.71 -2.91 15.97
CA LEU A 205 -3.25 -1.52 15.94
C LEU A 205 -3.80 -0.75 14.71
N LYS A 206 -3.86 -1.38 13.53
CA LYS A 206 -4.42 -0.79 12.30
C LYS A 206 -5.90 -0.49 12.43
N GLU A 207 -6.68 -1.41 13.01
CA GLU A 207 -8.11 -1.20 13.28
C GLU A 207 -8.28 -0.06 14.28
N ARG A 208 -7.49 -0.09 15.36
CA ARG A 208 -7.58 0.90 16.43
C ARG A 208 -7.23 2.31 15.96
N GLN A 209 -6.22 2.45 15.09
CA GLN A 209 -5.80 3.72 14.51
C GLN A 209 -6.94 4.47 13.79
N VAL A 210 -7.93 3.75 13.25
CA VAL A 210 -9.11 4.34 12.59
C VAL A 210 -10.01 5.07 13.60
N TRP A 211 -10.13 4.53 14.81
CA TRP A 211 -11.09 4.94 15.83
C TRP A 211 -10.46 5.70 16.99
N THR A 212 -9.13 5.82 17.04
CA THR A 212 -8.43 6.63 18.05
C THR A 212 -8.42 8.09 17.66
N TYR A 213 -8.66 8.95 18.65
CA TYR A 213 -8.47 10.38 18.50
C TYR A 213 -6.99 10.66 18.27
N SER A 214 -6.64 11.17 17.09
CA SER A 214 -5.26 11.56 16.80
C SER A 214 -4.96 12.93 17.41
N ASN A 215 -5.91 13.88 17.36
CA ASN A 215 -5.76 15.18 18.01
C ASN A 215 -7.01 15.61 18.76
N ALA A 216 -6.86 16.65 19.56
CA ALA A 216 -7.97 17.35 20.16
C ALA A 216 -8.95 17.87 19.07
N PRO A 217 -10.23 18.07 19.43
CA PRO A 217 -11.18 18.68 18.52
C PRO A 217 -10.74 20.08 18.08
N ILE A 218 -10.99 20.42 16.81
CA ILE A 218 -10.40 21.61 16.18
C ILE A 218 -10.78 22.91 16.92
N TRP A 219 -11.99 23.01 17.46
CA TRP A 219 -12.45 24.20 18.19
C TRP A 219 -11.69 24.48 19.49
N LYS A 220 -11.00 23.50 20.08
CA LYS A 220 -10.17 23.75 21.28
C LYS A 220 -8.91 24.55 20.98
N ASN A 221 -8.41 24.46 19.74
CA ASN A 221 -7.12 25.03 19.36
C ASN A 221 -7.23 26.12 18.28
N ILE A 222 -8.32 26.21 17.50
CA ILE A 222 -8.54 27.26 16.48
C ILE A 222 -8.31 28.68 17.01
N PHE A 223 -8.74 28.95 18.25
CA PHE A 223 -8.66 30.28 18.85
C PHE A 223 -7.31 30.56 19.49
N ASN A 224 -6.53 29.51 19.79
CA ASN A 224 -5.18 29.62 20.32
C ASN A 224 -4.20 29.39 19.17
N LEU A 225 -4.01 30.43 18.33
CA LEU A 225 -3.08 30.48 17.19
C LEU A 225 -1.60 30.41 17.63
N ASP A 226 -1.25 29.38 18.40
CA ASP A 226 0.12 29.06 18.75
C ASP A 226 0.82 28.53 17.50
N THR A 227 1.75 29.31 16.95
CA THR A 227 2.48 28.99 15.72
C THR A 227 3.22 27.67 15.81
N LYS A 228 3.61 27.25 17.03
CA LYS A 228 4.22 25.95 17.29
C LYS A 228 3.25 24.78 17.08
N LYS A 229 1.98 24.93 17.48
CA LYS A 229 0.94 23.91 17.25
C LYS A 229 0.40 23.95 15.82
N LEU A 230 0.35 25.13 15.22
CA LEU A 230 -0.20 25.30 13.88
C LEU A 230 0.71 24.72 12.78
N PHE A 231 2.02 24.95 12.89
CA PHE A 231 3.01 24.51 11.90
C PHE A 231 3.86 23.31 12.35
N GLY A 232 3.77 22.88 13.61
CA GLY A 232 4.57 21.78 14.16
C GLY A 232 6.05 22.14 14.40
N VAL A 233 6.50 23.34 14.01
CA VAL A 233 7.90 23.79 14.12
C VAL A 233 7.94 25.24 14.58
N THR A 234 8.91 25.59 15.44
CA THR A 234 9.11 26.96 15.95
C THR A 234 9.62 27.94 14.88
N SER A 235 10.20 27.46 13.78
CA SER A 235 10.63 28.28 12.63
C SER A 235 10.70 27.48 11.32
N PRO A 236 9.58 27.30 10.58
CA PRO A 236 9.55 26.50 9.36
C PRO A 236 10.53 27.00 8.28
N ILE A 237 10.72 28.32 8.17
CA ILE A 237 11.61 28.94 7.18
C ILE A 237 13.10 28.62 7.44
N ARG A 238 13.52 28.54 8.72
CA ARG A 238 14.91 28.24 9.08
C ARG A 238 15.25 26.77 8.88
N PHE A 239 14.28 25.88 9.10
CA PHE A 239 14.43 24.45 8.82
C PHE A 239 14.56 24.17 7.31
N ILE A 240 13.75 24.86 6.50
CA ILE A 240 13.81 24.80 5.03
C ILE A 240 15.19 25.21 4.53
N THR A 241 15.77 26.31 5.04
CA THR A 241 17.05 26.81 4.51
C THR A 241 18.29 26.03 4.96
N GLN A 242 18.22 25.27 6.06
CA GLN A 242 19.37 24.55 6.62
C GLN A 242 19.58 23.15 6.06
N ASN A 243 18.53 22.51 5.52
CA ASN A 243 18.56 21.12 5.07
C ASN A 243 18.59 20.95 3.54
N ILE A 244 18.63 22.05 2.79
CA ILE A 244 18.66 22.01 1.33
C ILE A 244 20.10 21.87 0.84
N GLU A 245 20.41 20.74 0.21
CA GLU A 245 21.59 20.62 -0.65
C GLU A 245 21.31 21.29 -2.00
N LEU A 246 22.02 22.38 -2.31
CA LEU A 246 21.81 23.17 -3.52
C LEU A 246 22.01 22.34 -4.81
N ASP A 247 22.92 21.36 -4.80
CA ASP A 247 23.18 20.49 -5.94
C ASP A 247 22.01 19.54 -6.23
N LYS A 248 21.40 18.97 -5.18
CA LYS A 248 20.19 18.14 -5.32
C LYS A 248 19.03 18.96 -5.87
N VAL A 249 18.82 20.18 -5.34
CA VAL A 249 17.76 21.07 -5.84
C VAL A 249 17.96 21.45 -7.30
N ARG A 250 19.21 21.71 -7.74
CA ARG A 250 19.48 22.05 -9.14
C ARG A 250 19.16 20.90 -10.09
N ILE A 251 19.63 19.69 -9.78
CA ILE A 251 19.36 18.48 -10.59
C ILE A 251 17.86 18.19 -10.61
N SER A 252 17.24 18.25 -9.45
CA SER A 252 15.82 18.00 -9.31
C SER A 252 15.00 19.03 -10.08
N LEU A 253 15.37 20.32 -10.05
CA LEU A 253 14.67 21.38 -10.79
C LEU A 253 14.72 21.15 -12.30
N ILE A 254 15.89 20.75 -12.82
CA ILE A 254 16.05 20.38 -14.23
C ILE A 254 15.12 19.20 -14.57
N TYR A 255 15.08 18.18 -13.71
CA TYR A 255 14.19 17.03 -13.87
C TYR A 255 12.72 17.44 -13.88
N LEU A 256 12.27 18.27 -12.93
CA LEU A 256 10.88 18.75 -12.86
C LEU A 256 10.51 19.56 -14.11
N VAL A 257 11.37 20.46 -14.57
CA VAL A 257 11.14 21.26 -15.78
C VAL A 257 11.07 20.37 -17.02
N ALA A 258 12.02 19.45 -17.19
CA ALA A 258 12.04 18.52 -18.33
C ALA A 258 10.79 17.63 -18.33
N PHE A 259 10.42 17.08 -17.18
CA PHE A 259 9.25 16.23 -17.04
C PHE A 259 7.94 16.99 -17.28
N THR A 260 7.83 18.22 -16.76
CA THR A 260 6.68 19.10 -17.03
C THR A 260 6.53 19.37 -18.52
N MET A 261 7.64 19.62 -19.24
CA MET A 261 7.62 19.82 -20.69
C MET A 261 7.16 18.56 -21.44
N ILE A 262 7.61 17.37 -21.03
CA ILE A 262 7.15 16.09 -21.59
C ILE A 262 5.64 15.91 -21.36
N LEU A 263 5.14 16.18 -20.16
CA LEU A 263 3.71 16.07 -19.85
C LEU A 263 2.86 17.10 -20.59
N LEU A 264 3.37 18.34 -20.78
CA LEU A 264 2.70 19.34 -21.60
C LEU A 264 2.62 18.91 -23.06
N PHE A 265 3.69 18.33 -23.59
CA PHE A 265 3.70 17.74 -24.93
C PHE A 265 2.68 16.59 -25.03
N LEU A 266 2.68 15.67 -24.06
CA LEU A 266 1.77 14.53 -24.02
C LEU A 266 0.31 14.96 -23.89
N ASN A 267 0.02 15.98 -23.08
CA ASN A 267 -1.31 16.56 -22.93
C ASN A 267 -1.78 17.20 -24.24
N ARG A 268 -0.91 17.96 -24.90
CA ARG A 268 -1.22 18.56 -26.20
C ARG A 268 -1.44 17.49 -27.27
N TRP A 269 -0.60 16.47 -27.32
CA TRP A 269 -0.71 15.35 -28.25
C TRP A 269 -1.99 14.55 -28.03
N SER A 270 -2.31 14.20 -26.78
CA SER A 270 -3.52 13.49 -26.40
C SER A 270 -4.78 14.28 -26.77
N ARG A 271 -4.80 15.60 -26.51
CA ARG A 271 -5.90 16.48 -26.93
C ARG A 271 -6.08 16.50 -28.44
N LEU A 272 -5.00 16.62 -29.20
CA LEU A 272 -5.06 16.61 -30.67
C LEU A 272 -5.57 15.26 -31.19
N LYS A 273 -5.11 14.14 -30.63
CA LYS A 273 -5.59 12.81 -31.00
C LYS A 273 -7.06 12.62 -30.66
N LEU A 274 -7.49 13.05 -29.47
CA LEU A 274 -8.89 13.02 -29.06
C LEU A 274 -9.76 13.85 -30.01
N ASP A 275 -9.34 15.06 -30.36
CA ASP A 275 -10.10 15.95 -31.25
C ASP A 275 -10.20 15.34 -32.66
N LEU A 276 -9.13 14.73 -33.18
CA LEU A 276 -9.14 14.04 -34.48
C LEU A 276 -10.01 12.78 -34.49
N VAL A 277 -9.95 11.95 -33.45
CA VAL A 277 -10.76 10.73 -33.34
C VAL A 277 -12.24 11.12 -33.18
N SER A 278 -12.53 12.11 -32.35
CA SER A 278 -13.87 12.65 -32.13
C SER A 278 -14.48 13.20 -33.43
N GLN A 279 -13.73 13.98 -34.22
CA GLN A 279 -14.20 14.47 -35.53
C GLN A 279 -14.47 13.36 -36.55
N ARG A 280 -13.67 12.29 -36.53
CA ARG A 280 -13.90 11.11 -37.38
C ARG A 280 -15.15 10.35 -36.94
N GLN A 281 -15.31 10.14 -35.63
CA GLN A 281 -16.45 9.43 -35.06
C GLN A 281 -17.75 10.19 -35.28
N LYS A 282 -17.77 11.52 -35.16
CA LYS A 282 -18.95 12.35 -35.44
C LYS A 282 -19.56 12.11 -36.83
N LYS A 283 -18.74 11.74 -37.84
CA LYS A 283 -19.20 11.45 -39.21
C LYS A 283 -19.77 10.04 -39.38
N VAL A 284 -19.47 9.14 -38.43
CA VAL A 284 -19.77 7.71 -38.49
C VAL A 284 -20.85 7.32 -37.48
N PHE A 285 -21.02 8.12 -36.42
CA PHE A 285 -21.92 7.86 -35.31
C PHE A 285 -23.40 7.85 -35.73
N GLY A 286 -24.14 6.82 -35.31
CA GLY A 286 -25.55 6.63 -35.68
C GLY A 286 -25.78 5.94 -37.03
N ASN A 287 -24.70 5.51 -37.71
CA ASN A 287 -24.80 4.65 -38.89
C ASN A 287 -24.64 3.17 -38.47
N PRO A 288 -25.70 2.35 -38.51
CA PRO A 288 -25.70 0.97 -38.00
C PRO A 288 -24.63 0.05 -38.63
N LEU A 289 -24.11 0.41 -39.81
CA LEU A 289 -23.15 -0.40 -40.56
C LEU A 289 -21.68 -0.04 -40.30
N LYS A 290 -21.40 1.11 -39.67
CA LYS A 290 -20.03 1.62 -39.46
C LYS A 290 -19.71 1.91 -38.00
N ASP A 291 -20.72 1.89 -37.13
CA ASP A 291 -20.53 1.99 -35.70
C ASP A 291 -19.94 0.67 -35.17
N SER A 292 -18.82 0.75 -34.47
CA SER A 292 -18.14 -0.43 -33.94
C SER A 292 -17.66 -0.15 -32.53
N PHE A 293 -17.87 -1.12 -31.64
CA PHE A 293 -17.49 -1.04 -30.22
C PHE A 293 -15.99 -0.73 -30.02
N SER A 294 -15.14 -1.16 -30.97
CA SER A 294 -13.71 -0.86 -30.97
C SER A 294 -13.40 0.64 -30.95
N ASN A 295 -14.24 1.47 -31.58
CA ASN A 295 -14.04 2.92 -31.63
C ASN A 295 -14.30 3.58 -30.26
N SER A 296 -15.26 3.06 -29.49
CA SER A 296 -15.56 3.52 -28.13
C SER A 296 -14.45 3.13 -27.16
N ILE A 297 -13.91 1.91 -27.26
CA ILE A 297 -12.75 1.46 -26.48
C ILE A 297 -11.53 2.35 -26.75
N ILE A 298 -11.25 2.70 -28.02
CA ILE A 298 -10.11 3.57 -28.35
C ILE A 298 -10.26 4.95 -27.72
N VAL A 299 -11.46 5.54 -27.74
CA VAL A 299 -11.71 6.84 -27.10
C VAL A 299 -11.58 6.74 -25.59
N LEU A 300 -12.10 5.66 -24.99
CA LEU A 300 -11.97 5.43 -23.55
C LEU A 300 -10.51 5.24 -23.15
N ALA A 301 -9.71 4.49 -23.93
CA ALA A 301 -8.28 4.30 -23.68
C ALA A 301 -7.49 5.61 -23.79
N ILE A 302 -7.76 6.45 -24.80
CA ILE A 302 -7.10 7.75 -24.92
C ILE A 302 -7.56 8.69 -23.79
N THR A 303 -8.84 8.63 -23.39
CA THR A 303 -9.38 9.38 -22.24
C THR A 303 -8.71 8.96 -20.94
N PHE A 304 -8.49 7.66 -20.74
CA PHE A 304 -7.76 7.11 -19.60
C PHE A 304 -6.34 7.68 -19.54
N VAL A 305 -5.59 7.63 -20.66
CA VAL A 305 -4.23 8.18 -20.74
C VAL A 305 -4.21 9.69 -20.48
N ALA A 306 -5.16 10.45 -21.06
CA ALA A 306 -5.25 11.90 -20.85
C ALA A 306 -5.47 12.26 -19.38
N SER A 307 -6.29 11.48 -18.69
CA SER A 307 -6.68 11.69 -17.29
C SER A 307 -5.53 11.37 -16.33
N SER A 308 -4.62 10.46 -16.71
CA SER A 308 -3.43 10.10 -15.92
C SER A 308 -2.32 11.14 -15.94
N ILE A 309 -2.35 12.13 -16.84
CA ILE A 309 -1.29 13.15 -16.96
C ILE A 309 -1.16 13.98 -15.68
N LEU A 310 -2.29 14.42 -15.10
CA LEU A 310 -2.29 15.28 -13.91
C LEU A 310 -1.88 14.52 -12.62
N PRO A 311 -2.40 13.31 -12.35
CA PRO A 311 -1.92 12.46 -11.26
C PRO A 311 -0.43 12.15 -11.35
N VAL A 312 0.07 11.85 -12.56
CA VAL A 312 1.49 11.58 -12.81
C VAL A 312 2.32 12.83 -12.54
N PHE A 313 1.88 14.02 -12.98
CA PHE A 313 2.53 15.28 -12.63
C PHE A 313 2.61 15.48 -11.12
N PHE A 314 1.49 15.30 -10.40
CA PHE A 314 1.45 15.43 -8.95
C PHE A 314 2.37 14.43 -8.25
N PHE A 315 2.34 13.15 -8.66
CA PHE A 315 3.23 12.12 -8.14
C PHE A 315 4.70 12.53 -8.29
N THR A 316 5.09 13.00 -9.48
CA THR A 316 6.47 13.43 -9.72
C THR A 316 6.85 14.67 -8.91
N CYS A 317 5.92 15.62 -8.69
CA CYS A 317 6.16 16.75 -7.78
C CYS A 317 6.35 16.30 -6.33
N VAL A 318 5.55 15.35 -5.86
CA VAL A 318 5.67 14.77 -4.51
C VAL A 318 6.99 14.02 -4.37
N TRP A 319 7.30 13.14 -5.32
CA TRP A 319 8.55 12.38 -5.36
C TRP A 319 9.77 13.29 -5.42
N PHE A 320 9.71 14.38 -6.20
CA PHE A 320 10.72 15.43 -6.20
C PHE A 320 10.90 15.99 -4.78
N LEU A 321 9.82 16.34 -4.09
CA LEU A 321 9.91 16.94 -2.76
C LEU A 321 10.53 15.95 -1.77
N ASP A 322 10.12 14.69 -1.78
CA ASP A 322 10.70 13.64 -0.93
C ASP A 322 12.19 13.43 -1.18
N PHE A 323 12.57 13.31 -2.46
CA PHE A 323 13.96 13.10 -2.86
C PHE A 323 14.89 14.22 -2.37
N ASN A 324 14.39 15.46 -2.29
CA ASN A 324 15.18 16.59 -1.80
C ASN A 324 15.13 16.76 -0.26
N TRP A 325 14.09 16.29 0.42
CA TRP A 325 13.82 16.65 1.83
C TRP A 325 13.90 15.53 2.87
N VAL A 326 13.72 14.25 2.53
CA VAL A 326 13.47 13.23 3.59
C VAL A 326 14.47 12.08 3.63
N ARG A 327 15.07 11.97 4.82
CA ARG A 327 15.62 10.77 5.44
C ARG A 327 14.42 9.91 5.89
N TYR A 328 14.23 8.76 5.25
CA TYR A 328 13.22 7.70 5.47
C TYR A 328 11.80 7.90 4.91
N PRO A 329 11.44 7.22 3.79
CA PRO A 329 10.04 7.01 3.43
C PRO A 329 9.42 6.05 4.46
N SER A 330 8.22 6.36 4.94
CA SER A 330 7.41 5.46 5.76
C SER A 330 6.15 5.06 5.01
N ILE A 331 5.71 3.82 5.19
CA ILE A 331 4.58 3.19 4.48
C ILE A 331 3.27 4.00 4.55
N LEU A 332 3.05 4.74 5.64
CA LEU A 332 1.86 5.60 5.78
C LEU A 332 1.89 6.80 4.82
N TYR A 333 3.07 7.17 4.31
CA TYR A 333 3.26 8.27 3.36
C TYR A 333 2.86 7.84 1.94
N ASP A 334 3.23 6.62 1.52
CA ASP A 334 2.90 6.08 0.20
C ASP A 334 1.39 5.92 -0.01
N GLN A 335 0.67 5.46 1.03
CA GLN A 335 -0.78 5.31 0.97
C GLN A 335 -1.52 6.65 0.73
N ILE A 336 -1.06 7.74 1.34
CA ILE A 336 -1.66 9.07 1.18
C ILE A 336 -1.35 9.64 -0.20
N MET A 337 -0.14 9.40 -0.72
CA MET A 337 0.24 9.79 -2.08
C MET A 337 -0.62 9.06 -3.11
N ILE A 338 -0.69 7.72 -3.03
CA ILE A 338 -1.46 6.89 -3.95
C ILE A 338 -2.94 7.30 -3.93
N ALA A 339 -3.52 7.51 -2.74
CA ALA A 339 -4.90 7.97 -2.61
C ALA A 339 -5.14 9.36 -3.23
N SER A 340 -4.19 10.29 -3.09
CA SER A 340 -4.27 11.62 -3.70
C SER A 340 -4.18 11.55 -5.23
N CYS A 341 -3.33 10.67 -5.76
CA CYS A 341 -3.25 10.38 -7.19
C CYS A 341 -4.55 9.79 -7.72
N ALA A 342 -5.14 8.82 -7.01
CA ALA A 342 -6.42 8.20 -7.39
C ALA A 342 -7.57 9.24 -7.41
N LEU A 343 -7.61 10.13 -6.42
CA LEU A 343 -8.57 11.23 -6.34
C LEU A 343 -8.42 12.20 -7.53
N LEU A 344 -7.20 12.67 -7.81
CA LEU A 344 -6.93 13.54 -8.96
C LEU A 344 -7.28 12.87 -10.28
N TRP A 345 -7.02 11.57 -10.38
CA TRP A 345 -7.32 10.79 -11.56
C TRP A 345 -8.82 10.68 -11.79
N SER A 346 -9.61 10.40 -10.75
CA SER A 346 -11.08 10.34 -10.82
C SER A 346 -11.69 11.67 -11.32
N VAL A 347 -11.24 12.79 -10.76
CA VAL A 347 -11.69 14.13 -11.18
C VAL A 347 -11.25 14.44 -12.61
N GLY A 348 -10.01 14.09 -12.98
CA GLY A 348 -9.48 14.24 -14.33
C GLY A 348 -10.24 13.39 -15.36
N PHE A 349 -10.62 12.17 -14.99
CA PHE A 349 -11.39 11.26 -15.83
C PHE A 349 -12.76 11.83 -16.16
N LEU A 350 -13.48 12.33 -15.14
CA LEU A 350 -14.76 12.99 -15.35
C LEU A 350 -14.63 14.26 -16.22
N TYR A 351 -13.55 15.03 -16.04
CA TYR A 351 -13.26 16.22 -16.86
C TYR A 351 -13.08 15.89 -18.35
N HIS A 352 -12.37 14.80 -18.67
CA HIS A 352 -12.15 14.39 -20.05
C HIS A 352 -13.39 13.72 -20.67
N LEU A 353 -14.18 12.99 -19.89
CA LEU A 353 -15.47 12.44 -20.32
C LEU A 353 -16.47 13.53 -20.73
N SER A 354 -16.53 14.63 -19.98
CA SER A 354 -17.47 15.74 -20.20
C SER A 354 -17.00 16.79 -21.21
N ARG A 355 -15.87 16.55 -21.89
CA ARG A 355 -15.32 17.49 -22.88
C ARG A 355 -16.29 17.68 -24.06
N LYS A 356 -16.18 18.82 -24.76
CA LYS A 356 -16.85 19.04 -26.05
C LYS A 356 -16.51 17.89 -27.01
N GLN A 357 -17.54 17.26 -27.57
CA GLN A 357 -17.42 16.06 -28.41
C GLN A 357 -16.66 14.91 -27.70
N GLY A 358 -16.76 14.84 -26.38
CA GLY A 358 -16.27 13.75 -25.55
C GLY A 358 -17.22 12.56 -25.57
N MET A 359 -16.91 11.54 -24.76
CA MET A 359 -17.70 10.31 -24.68
C MET A 359 -19.16 10.59 -24.25
N LEU A 360 -19.36 11.49 -23.28
CA LEU A 360 -20.72 11.85 -22.81
C LEU A 360 -21.59 12.47 -23.92
N GLU A 361 -21.03 13.36 -24.74
CA GLU A 361 -21.77 14.02 -25.83
C GLU A 361 -21.95 13.09 -27.04
N LEU A 362 -20.89 12.39 -27.48
CA LEU A 362 -20.93 11.60 -28.71
C LEU A 362 -21.57 10.22 -28.49
N HIS A 363 -21.12 9.48 -27.49
CA HIS A 363 -21.54 8.08 -27.28
C HIS A 363 -22.82 7.99 -26.48
N PHE A 364 -22.92 8.76 -25.39
CA PHE A 364 -24.08 8.70 -24.50
C PHE A 364 -25.17 9.73 -24.81
N ARG A 365 -24.95 10.58 -25.82
CA ARG A 365 -25.91 11.59 -26.31
C ARG A 365 -26.42 12.55 -25.24
N TRP A 366 -25.59 12.86 -24.24
CA TRP A 366 -25.91 13.89 -23.25
C TRP A 366 -25.99 15.26 -23.93
N SER A 367 -26.83 16.15 -23.39
CA SER A 367 -26.95 17.52 -23.89
C SER A 367 -25.59 18.25 -23.92
N LYS A 368 -25.34 19.01 -24.99
CA LYS A 368 -24.09 19.77 -25.15
C LYS A 368 -23.90 20.80 -24.05
N GLU A 369 -24.99 21.47 -23.67
CA GLU A 369 -25.00 22.48 -22.61
C GLU A 369 -24.62 21.87 -21.27
N MET A 370 -25.10 20.65 -21.03
CA MET A 370 -24.82 19.86 -19.83
C MET A 370 -23.35 19.44 -19.74
N CYS A 371 -22.82 18.80 -20.78
CA CYS A 371 -21.40 18.42 -20.84
C CYS A 371 -20.48 19.63 -20.66
N HIS A 372 -20.81 20.75 -21.32
CA HIS A 372 -20.05 21.99 -21.19
C HIS A 372 -20.07 22.55 -19.76
N THR A 373 -21.23 22.49 -19.10
CA THR A 373 -21.40 22.97 -17.73
C THR A 373 -20.60 22.11 -16.75
N ILE A 374 -20.70 20.77 -16.83
CA ILE A 374 -19.87 19.86 -16.02
C ILE A 374 -18.38 20.15 -16.24
N HIS A 375 -17.95 20.23 -17.50
CA HIS A 375 -16.55 20.46 -17.85
C HIS A 375 -16.01 21.78 -17.29
N TYR A 376 -16.79 22.85 -17.40
CA TYR A 376 -16.42 24.16 -16.86
C TYR A 376 -16.29 24.15 -15.34
N ARG A 377 -17.24 23.52 -14.64
CA ARG A 377 -17.24 23.45 -13.17
C ARG A 377 -16.09 22.60 -12.64
N ILE A 378 -15.83 21.44 -13.24
CA ILE A 378 -14.66 20.62 -12.87
C ILE A 378 -13.37 21.39 -13.10
N ARG A 379 -13.22 22.10 -14.22
CA ARG A 379 -12.03 22.90 -14.51
C ARG A 379 -11.73 23.95 -13.44
N ILE A 380 -12.77 24.63 -12.93
CA ILE A 380 -12.62 25.65 -11.88
C ILE A 380 -12.16 25.04 -10.57
N ILE A 381 -12.66 23.86 -10.20
CA ILE A 381 -12.36 23.21 -8.92
C ILE A 381 -11.04 22.43 -8.97
N MET A 382 -10.65 21.92 -10.13
CA MET A 382 -9.45 21.10 -10.31
C MET A 382 -8.15 21.86 -9.96
N PHE A 383 -8.05 23.14 -10.33
CA PHE A 383 -6.87 23.97 -10.01
C PHE A 383 -6.69 24.22 -8.50
N PRO A 384 -7.69 24.73 -7.74
CA PRO A 384 -7.55 24.91 -6.29
C PRO A 384 -7.39 23.57 -5.57
N LEU A 385 -7.99 22.47 -6.06
CA LEU A 385 -7.77 21.13 -5.52
C LEU A 385 -6.30 20.71 -5.62
N LEU A 386 -5.68 20.89 -6.80
CA LEU A 386 -4.27 20.58 -7.00
C LEU A 386 -3.36 21.45 -6.13
N ILE A 387 -3.61 22.76 -6.05
CA ILE A 387 -2.84 23.65 -5.17
C ILE A 387 -2.95 23.18 -3.72
N THR A 388 -4.15 22.86 -3.26
CA THR A 388 -4.37 22.41 -1.88
C THR A 388 -3.63 21.11 -1.59
N LEU A 389 -3.61 20.16 -2.52
CA LEU A 389 -2.86 18.90 -2.36
C LEU A 389 -1.34 19.12 -2.34
N VAL A 390 -0.81 20.01 -3.18
CA VAL A 390 0.62 20.37 -3.17
C VAL A 390 0.98 21.08 -1.86
N CYS A 391 0.18 22.04 -1.41
CA CYS A 391 0.37 22.70 -0.12
C CYS A 391 0.28 21.70 1.04
N PHE A 392 -0.68 20.78 1.00
CA PHE A 392 -0.83 19.72 1.99
C PHE A 392 0.45 18.89 2.10
N TYR A 393 1.06 18.52 0.97
CA TYR A 393 2.32 17.78 0.96
C TYR A 393 3.50 18.61 1.49
N PHE A 394 3.60 19.87 1.06
CA PHE A 394 4.66 20.78 1.50
C PHE A 394 4.66 21.01 3.03
N PHE A 395 3.49 21.32 3.60
CA PHE A 395 3.37 21.50 5.05
C PHE A 395 3.58 20.20 5.82
N ARG A 396 3.21 19.06 5.23
CA ARG A 396 3.49 17.74 5.81
C ARG A 396 4.98 17.47 5.96
N LEU A 397 5.79 17.76 4.93
CA LEU A 397 7.24 17.60 5.00
C LEU A 397 7.88 18.49 6.07
N THR A 398 7.29 19.67 6.28
CA THR A 398 7.74 20.60 7.32
C THR A 398 7.39 20.11 8.73
N ALA A 399 6.27 19.39 8.88
CA ALA A 399 5.75 19.00 10.19
C ALA A 399 6.47 17.79 10.84
N GLN A 400 7.20 16.98 10.06
CA GLN A 400 7.94 15.76 10.46
C GLN A 400 7.16 14.78 11.36
N GLU A 401 7.00 15.11 12.64
CA GLU A 401 6.43 14.27 13.71
C GLU A 401 5.35 14.97 14.55
N ASN A 402 5.24 16.31 14.48
CA ASN A 402 4.24 17.04 15.24
C ASN A 402 2.93 17.12 14.45
N ASP A 403 1.82 16.83 15.13
CA ASP A 403 0.47 16.99 14.60
C ASP A 403 0.15 18.46 14.29
N ALA A 404 0.54 18.92 13.10
CA ALA A 404 0.31 20.28 12.67
C ALA A 404 -1.15 20.45 12.22
N GLU A 405 -1.85 21.38 12.87
CA GLU A 405 -3.27 21.66 12.62
C GLU A 405 -3.54 22.16 11.20
N ILE A 406 -2.53 22.76 10.55
CA ILE A 406 -2.62 23.21 9.17
C ILE A 406 -2.90 22.07 8.19
N LEU A 407 -2.38 20.86 8.43
CA LEU A 407 -2.69 19.69 7.58
C LEU A 407 -4.16 19.33 7.67
N ARG A 408 -4.78 19.48 8.85
CA ARG A 408 -6.20 19.20 9.05
C ARG A 408 -7.08 20.24 8.35
N ILE A 409 -6.68 21.52 8.40
CA ILE A 409 -7.39 22.59 7.69
C ILE A 409 -7.32 22.35 6.17
N LEU A 410 -6.12 22.04 5.65
CA LEU A 410 -5.94 21.72 4.23
C LEU A 410 -6.73 20.47 3.82
N TYR A 411 -6.77 19.44 4.67
CA TYR A 411 -7.59 18.27 4.44
C TYR A 411 -9.10 18.61 4.38
N LEU A 412 -9.60 19.40 5.32
CA LEU A 412 -10.99 19.87 5.29
C LEU A 412 -11.28 20.71 4.05
N LEU A 413 -10.31 21.48 3.57
CA LEU A 413 -10.41 22.21 2.31
C LEU A 413 -10.53 21.26 1.11
N VAL A 414 -9.72 20.19 1.04
CA VAL A 414 -9.86 19.13 0.02
C VAL A 414 -11.25 18.51 0.06
N VAL A 415 -11.72 18.11 1.24
CA VAL A 415 -13.06 17.52 1.43
C VAL A 415 -14.15 18.50 0.99
N GLY A 416 -14.02 19.79 1.34
CA GLY A 416 -14.95 20.85 0.94
C GLY A 416 -15.00 21.06 -0.57
N LEU A 417 -13.84 21.09 -1.25
CA LEU A 417 -13.77 21.21 -2.72
C LEU A 417 -14.42 20.02 -3.42
N LEU A 418 -14.19 18.80 -2.93
CA LEU A 418 -14.85 17.61 -3.45
C LEU A 418 -16.36 17.65 -3.23
N PHE A 419 -16.81 18.04 -2.03
CA PHE A 419 -18.23 18.20 -1.75
C PHE A 419 -18.89 19.19 -2.72
N VAL A 420 -18.26 20.35 -2.96
CA VAL A 420 -18.74 21.34 -3.93
C VAL A 420 -18.78 20.72 -5.33
N LEU A 421 -17.74 19.98 -5.74
CA LEU A 421 -17.69 19.32 -7.05
C LEU A 421 -18.84 18.32 -7.22
N TYR A 422 -19.02 17.39 -6.28
CA TYR A 422 -20.05 16.36 -6.37
C TYR A 422 -21.46 16.93 -6.27
N LYS A 423 -21.69 17.87 -5.35
CA LYS A 423 -22.97 18.60 -5.28
C LYS A 423 -23.27 19.29 -6.59
N SER A 424 -22.25 19.89 -7.20
CA SER A 424 -22.39 20.65 -8.44
C SER A 424 -22.70 19.76 -9.65
N VAL A 425 -22.10 18.57 -9.71
CA VAL A 425 -22.38 17.58 -10.75
C VAL A 425 -23.76 16.96 -10.56
N LEU A 426 -24.14 16.61 -9.34
CA LEU A 426 -25.43 15.95 -9.04
C LEU A 426 -26.64 16.89 -9.09
N ASN A 427 -26.47 18.19 -8.86
CA ASN A 427 -27.57 19.17 -8.85
C ASN A 427 -27.94 19.70 -10.26
N LEU A 428 -27.33 19.14 -11.30
CA LEU A 428 -27.75 19.39 -12.67
C LEU A 428 -28.98 18.50 -12.91
N GLY A 429 -30.18 19.10 -12.86
CA GLY A 429 -31.47 18.39 -12.93
C GLY A 429 -31.58 17.38 -14.09
N ASP A 430 -30.83 17.63 -15.17
CA ASP A 430 -30.79 16.79 -16.38
C ASP A 430 -29.89 15.54 -16.26
N VAL A 431 -29.04 15.39 -15.21
CA VAL A 431 -28.30 14.13 -14.98
C VAL A 431 -29.27 13.00 -14.69
N ASN A 432 -30.36 13.32 -13.99
CA ASN A 432 -31.32 12.32 -13.54
C ASN A 432 -31.93 11.56 -14.72
N ASP A 433 -32.18 12.23 -15.84
CA ASP A 433 -32.79 11.64 -17.04
C ASP A 433 -31.85 10.65 -17.76
N HIS A 434 -30.54 10.74 -17.51
CA HIS A 434 -29.54 9.87 -18.11
C HIS A 434 -29.08 8.73 -17.19
N LEU A 435 -29.50 8.72 -15.92
CA LEU A 435 -29.25 7.60 -15.00
C LEU A 435 -30.10 6.36 -15.39
N PRO A 436 -29.70 5.12 -15.01
CA PRO A 436 -30.52 3.93 -15.23
C PRO A 436 -31.90 4.07 -14.59
N ALA A 437 -32.95 3.49 -15.19
CA ALA A 437 -34.36 3.68 -14.77
C ALA A 437 -34.63 3.47 -13.26
N PHE A 438 -33.88 2.58 -12.60
CA PHE A 438 -33.92 2.37 -11.15
C PHE A 438 -33.45 3.59 -10.33
N PHE A 439 -32.50 4.35 -10.85
CA PHE A 439 -31.93 5.54 -10.24
C PHE A 439 -32.57 6.86 -10.71
N GLN A 440 -33.45 6.81 -11.72
CA GLN A 440 -34.18 7.99 -12.20
C GLN A 440 -35.33 8.42 -11.27
N SER A 441 -35.88 7.50 -10.47
CA SER A 441 -37.10 7.74 -9.68
C SER A 441 -36.90 7.63 -8.16
N GLY A 442 -37.38 8.66 -7.46
CA GLY A 442 -37.66 8.71 -6.02
C GLY A 442 -36.54 8.19 -5.11
N VAL A 443 -36.66 6.93 -4.70
CA VAL A 443 -35.84 6.32 -3.64
C VAL A 443 -34.42 6.03 -4.12
N GLY A 444 -34.21 5.59 -5.36
CA GLY A 444 -32.88 5.25 -5.88
C GLY A 444 -31.96 6.47 -6.00
N PHE A 445 -32.48 7.56 -6.55
CA PHE A 445 -31.76 8.84 -6.60
C PHE A 445 -31.51 9.39 -5.19
N PHE A 446 -32.50 9.32 -4.31
CA PHE A 446 -32.36 9.75 -2.92
C PHE A 446 -31.24 8.97 -2.21
N VAL A 447 -31.18 7.65 -2.36
CA VAL A 447 -30.14 6.81 -1.75
C VAL A 447 -28.76 7.22 -2.25
N ILE A 448 -28.54 7.37 -3.57
CA ILE A 448 -27.22 7.79 -4.08
C ILE A 448 -26.89 9.22 -3.63
N TYR A 449 -27.83 10.15 -3.81
CA TYR A 449 -27.61 11.57 -3.54
C TYR A 449 -27.26 11.80 -2.06
N TYR A 450 -28.07 11.26 -1.15
CA TYR A 450 -27.85 11.41 0.29
C TYR A 450 -26.75 10.49 0.83
N SER A 451 -26.52 9.31 0.25
CA SER A 451 -25.36 8.49 0.66
C SER A 451 -24.05 9.18 0.28
N LEU A 452 -23.96 9.77 -0.91
CA LEU A 452 -22.73 10.37 -1.44
C LEU A 452 -22.47 11.76 -0.85
N LEU A 453 -23.50 12.59 -0.67
CA LEU A 453 -23.35 13.90 -0.01
C LEU A 453 -23.34 13.78 1.51
N GLY A 454 -24.11 12.85 2.08
CA GLY A 454 -24.15 12.58 3.52
C GLY A 454 -22.82 12.07 4.07
N SER A 455 -22.11 11.21 3.33
CA SER A 455 -20.81 10.72 3.76
C SER A 455 -19.76 11.84 3.90
N PHE A 456 -19.84 12.92 3.11
CA PHE A 456 -18.97 14.09 3.29
C PHE A 456 -19.19 14.77 4.65
N PHE A 457 -20.43 14.82 5.15
CA PHE A 457 -20.69 15.37 6.49
C PHE A 457 -20.11 14.48 7.59
N VAL A 458 -20.16 13.15 7.42
CA VAL A 458 -19.53 12.20 8.34
C VAL A 458 -18.01 12.39 8.35
N VAL A 459 -17.39 12.49 7.17
CA VAL A 459 -15.95 12.76 7.00
C VAL A 459 -15.57 14.08 7.68
N ILE A 460 -16.30 15.17 7.42
CA ILE A 460 -16.05 16.47 8.06
C ILE A 460 -16.19 16.35 9.59
N GLY A 461 -17.24 15.71 10.08
CA GLY A 461 -17.47 15.52 11.52
C GLY A 461 -16.35 14.74 12.20
N MET A 462 -15.92 13.63 11.61
CA MET A 462 -14.81 12.82 12.12
C MET A 462 -13.49 13.59 12.12
N ALA A 463 -13.18 14.32 11.04
CA ALA A 463 -12.01 15.18 10.97
C ALA A 463 -12.03 16.28 12.05
N MET A 464 -13.21 16.87 12.30
CA MET A 464 -13.40 17.90 13.32
C MET A 464 -13.24 17.39 14.75
N LEU A 465 -13.73 16.17 15.03
CA LEU A 465 -13.59 15.50 16.33
C LEU A 465 -12.15 15.04 16.60
N GLY A 466 -11.34 14.94 15.54
CA GLY A 466 -9.94 14.55 15.62
C GLY A 466 -9.65 13.11 15.24
N LEU A 467 -10.62 12.42 14.63
CA LEU A 467 -10.48 11.09 14.01
C LEU A 467 -9.95 11.22 12.58
N TYR A 468 -8.74 11.76 12.45
CA TYR A 468 -8.17 12.14 11.15
C TYR A 468 -7.95 10.92 10.22
N VAL A 469 -7.37 9.84 10.75
CA VAL A 469 -7.08 8.62 9.98
C VAL A 469 -8.37 7.95 9.51
N GLY A 470 -9.37 7.85 10.39
CA GLY A 470 -10.67 7.29 10.03
C GLY A 470 -11.40 8.11 8.97
N SER A 471 -11.42 9.44 9.14
CA SER A 471 -11.97 10.36 8.14
C SER A 471 -11.33 10.18 6.76
N TRP A 472 -9.99 10.06 6.71
CA TRP A 472 -9.26 9.85 5.46
C TRP A 472 -9.63 8.53 4.79
N LYS A 473 -9.64 7.42 5.54
CA LYS A 473 -10.00 6.10 4.99
C LYS A 473 -11.42 6.08 4.42
N ILE A 474 -12.37 6.70 5.11
CA ILE A 474 -13.76 6.82 4.62
C ILE A 474 -13.82 7.65 3.34
N LEU A 475 -13.06 8.75 3.25
CA LEU A 475 -12.99 9.55 2.04
C LEU A 475 -12.47 8.75 0.85
N VAL A 476 -11.40 7.96 1.04
CA VAL A 476 -10.84 7.10 -0.01
C VAL A 476 -11.86 6.05 -0.46
N LEU A 477 -12.49 5.35 0.49
CA LEU A 477 -13.55 4.38 0.19
C LEU A 477 -14.70 5.03 -0.58
N GLN A 478 -15.09 6.24 -0.20
CA GLN A 478 -16.09 7.00 -0.92
C GLN A 478 -15.66 7.29 -2.36
N GLN A 479 -14.42 7.74 -2.61
CA GLN A 479 -13.94 7.99 -3.97
C GLN A 479 -13.93 6.71 -4.82
N LEU A 480 -13.53 5.57 -4.23
CA LEU A 480 -13.58 4.27 -4.90
C LEU A 480 -15.01 3.87 -5.25
N ASN A 481 -15.97 4.08 -4.36
CA ASN A 481 -17.39 3.81 -4.62
C ASN A 481 -17.94 4.71 -5.74
N VAL A 482 -17.57 5.99 -5.78
CA VAL A 482 -17.94 6.88 -6.90
C VAL A 482 -17.37 6.36 -8.20
N PHE A 483 -16.10 5.95 -8.21
CA PHE A 483 -15.46 5.42 -9.40
C PHE A 483 -16.13 4.13 -9.89
N ALA A 484 -16.43 3.21 -8.98
CA ALA A 484 -17.16 1.99 -9.28
C ALA A 484 -18.53 2.30 -9.88
N LEU A 485 -19.25 3.28 -9.33
CA LEU A 485 -20.55 3.73 -9.84
C LEU A 485 -20.45 4.33 -11.26
N ILE A 486 -19.43 5.15 -11.52
CA ILE A 486 -19.15 5.67 -12.88
C ILE A 486 -18.82 4.51 -13.83
N GLY A 487 -18.02 3.54 -13.40
CA GLY A 487 -17.66 2.37 -14.20
C GLY A 487 -18.89 1.53 -14.60
N VAL A 488 -19.77 1.22 -13.64
CA VAL A 488 -21.03 0.52 -13.90
C VAL A 488 -21.93 1.33 -14.84
N PHE A 489 -21.98 2.64 -14.64
CA PHE A 489 -22.76 3.53 -15.51
C PHE A 489 -22.25 3.50 -16.95
N LEU A 490 -20.93 3.56 -17.16
CA LEU A 490 -20.31 3.45 -18.48
C LEU A 490 -20.61 2.10 -19.13
N VAL A 491 -20.53 0.99 -18.38
CA VAL A 491 -20.83 -0.36 -18.88
C VAL A 491 -22.32 -0.52 -19.21
N TYR A 492 -23.22 0.07 -18.42
CA TYR A 492 -24.66 0.01 -18.68
C TYR A 492 -25.07 0.79 -19.95
N GLN A 493 -24.39 1.89 -20.23
CA GLN A 493 -24.69 2.74 -21.39
C GLN A 493 -23.96 2.32 -22.68
N LEU A 494 -22.97 1.43 -22.57
CA LEU A 494 -22.26 0.78 -23.67
C LEU A 494 -23.02 -0.47 -24.13
#